data_AF-A0A7S3B140-F1
#
_entry.id   AF-A0A7S3B140-F1
#
_cell.length_a   1.000
_cell.length_b   1.000
_cell.length_c   1.000
_cell.angle_alpha   90.00
_cell.angle_beta   90.00
_cell.angle_gamma   90.00
#
_symmetry.space_group_name_H-M   'P 1'
#
loop_
_entity.id
_entity.type
_entity.pdbx_description
1 polymer ?
#
loop_
_entity_poly.entity_id
_entity_poly.type
_entity_poly.pdbx_seq_one_letter_code
_entity_poly.pdbx_strand_id
1 'polypeptide(L)'
;MDYPRPPKSPKRQRQRCGAPAPALEASPSYRGVRDTPRDLLVFYCNPKREPLSGLDKEAHDCQEAFPRGADVRQKRNLDPEELREELLARPPRAFLFLGHANAALNGKPTLAFTNRDGDLVTVKPDVLARMLGAFSPAQGGPLELVFLNGCESVALGEAVHKAGVPFVVCWETLV
;
A
#
# COMPACT_ATOMS: atom_id res chain seq x y z
N MET A 1 -22.31 45.43 -38.69
CA MET A 1 -22.12 45.09 -37.27
C MET A 1 -21.94 43.59 -37.19
N ASP A 2 -20.68 43.13 -37.22
CA ASP A 2 -20.30 41.72 -37.13
C ASP A 2 -20.01 41.36 -35.67
N TYR A 3 -20.70 40.36 -35.14
CA TYR A 3 -20.39 39.78 -33.84
C TYR A 3 -19.37 38.64 -34.00
N PRO A 4 -18.29 38.59 -33.20
CA PRO A 4 -17.35 37.48 -33.25
C PRO A 4 -17.96 36.21 -32.65
N ARG A 5 -17.72 35.07 -33.31
CA ARG A 5 -18.13 33.75 -32.80
C ARG A 5 -17.33 33.36 -31.55
N PRO A 6 -17.94 32.69 -30.57
CA PRO A 6 -17.23 32.22 -29.37
C PRO A 6 -16.28 31.05 -29.70
N PRO A 7 -15.20 30.89 -28.92
CA PRO A 7 -14.22 29.83 -29.13
C PRO A 7 -14.81 28.45 -28.79
N LYS A 8 -14.33 27.43 -29.52
CA LYS A 8 -14.73 26.03 -29.36
C LYS A 8 -14.26 25.48 -28.02
N SER A 9 -15.18 24.86 -27.27
CA SER A 9 -14.91 24.18 -26.00
C SER A 9 -13.87 23.05 -26.16
N PRO A 10 -13.03 22.78 -25.13
CA PRO A 10 -12.05 21.71 -25.20
C PRO A 10 -12.71 20.33 -25.26
N LYS A 11 -12.16 19.44 -26.09
CA LYS A 11 -12.59 18.05 -26.24
C LYS A 11 -12.47 17.31 -24.91
N ARG A 12 -13.61 16.85 -24.40
CA ARG A 12 -13.74 15.98 -23.23
C ARG A 12 -12.95 14.69 -23.45
N GLN A 13 -11.78 14.58 -22.81
CA GLN A 13 -10.99 13.37 -22.80
C GLN A 13 -11.76 12.33 -21.97
N ARG A 14 -12.18 11.23 -22.62
CA ARG A 14 -12.86 10.11 -21.97
C ARG A 14 -11.90 9.47 -20.97
N GLN A 15 -12.02 9.84 -19.70
CA GLN A 15 -11.53 9.02 -18.59
C GLN A 15 -12.31 7.71 -18.61
N ARG A 16 -11.61 6.60 -18.85
CA ARG A 16 -12.15 5.26 -18.63
C ARG A 16 -12.35 5.09 -17.13
N CYS A 17 -13.60 5.13 -16.68
CA CYS A 17 -13.97 4.59 -15.38
C CYS A 17 -13.61 3.10 -15.39
N GLY A 18 -12.63 2.72 -14.55
CA GLY A 18 -12.37 1.32 -14.24
C GLY A 18 -13.63 0.71 -13.62
N ALA A 19 -13.98 -0.50 -14.07
CA ALA A 19 -15.10 -1.29 -13.60
C ALA A 19 -15.04 -1.48 -12.07
N PRO A 20 -16.19 -1.70 -11.38
CA PRO A 20 -16.19 -2.09 -9.99
C PRO A 20 -15.42 -3.40 -9.83
N ALA A 21 -14.46 -3.43 -8.89
CA ALA A 21 -13.71 -4.62 -8.55
C ALA A 21 -14.69 -5.70 -8.05
N PRO A 22 -14.55 -6.96 -8.49
CA PRO A 22 -15.38 -8.05 -8.00
C PRO A 22 -15.15 -8.24 -6.50
N ALA A 23 -16.24 -8.57 -5.79
CA ALA A 23 -16.23 -8.88 -4.36
C ALA A 23 -15.19 -9.97 -4.07
N LEU A 24 -14.32 -9.74 -3.08
CA LEU A 24 -13.47 -10.78 -2.52
C LEU A 24 -14.38 -11.80 -1.83
N GLU A 25 -14.66 -12.92 -2.50
CA GLU A 25 -15.30 -14.07 -1.86
C GLU A 25 -14.26 -14.99 -1.20
N ALA A 26 -14.62 -15.41 0.02
CA ALA A 26 -14.16 -16.53 0.84
C ALA A 26 -12.65 -16.70 1.12
N SER A 27 -12.31 -16.55 2.40
CA SER A 27 -11.00 -16.82 3.01
C SER A 27 -10.53 -18.27 2.79
N PRO A 28 -9.26 -18.52 2.38
CA PRO A 28 -8.71 -19.87 2.30
C PRO A 28 -8.36 -20.39 3.70
N SER A 29 -8.80 -21.61 4.03
CA SER A 29 -8.35 -22.33 5.22
C SER A 29 -6.90 -22.82 5.04
N TYR A 30 -5.96 -22.24 5.79
CA TYR A 30 -4.52 -22.56 5.77
C TYR A 30 -4.24 -23.95 6.38
N ARG A 31 -3.67 -24.92 5.63
CA ARG A 31 -3.23 -26.28 6.09
C ARG A 31 -1.87 -26.72 5.51
N GLY A 32 -0.75 -26.41 6.18
CA GLY A 32 0.59 -26.92 5.84
C GLY A 32 1.77 -26.03 6.27
N VAL A 33 2.99 -26.53 6.19
CA VAL A 33 4.24 -25.76 6.48
C VAL A 33 4.50 -24.65 5.42
N ARG A 34 3.85 -24.75 4.25
CA ARG A 34 3.73 -23.65 3.26
C ARG A 34 2.59 -22.68 3.56
N ASP A 35 1.74 -23.02 4.51
CA ASP A 35 0.57 -22.24 4.95
C ASP A 35 0.81 -21.52 6.28
N THR A 36 2.03 -21.57 6.82
CA THR A 36 2.39 -20.65 7.89
C THR A 36 2.50 -19.24 7.29
N PRO A 37 1.80 -18.25 7.86
CA PRO A 37 1.97 -16.86 7.48
C PRO A 37 3.44 -16.47 7.57
N ARG A 38 3.86 -15.57 6.69
CA ARG A 38 5.19 -14.94 6.79
C ARG A 38 5.27 -14.12 8.08
N ASP A 39 6.41 -14.03 8.73
CA ASP A 39 6.53 -13.19 9.93
C ASP A 39 6.40 -11.71 9.59
N LEU A 40 7.15 -11.23 8.57
CA LEU A 40 7.13 -9.83 8.15
C LEU A 40 7.27 -9.68 6.63
N LEU A 41 6.40 -8.87 6.03
CA LEU A 41 6.63 -8.27 4.71
C LEU A 41 7.08 -6.82 4.88
N VAL A 42 8.31 -6.53 4.46
CA VAL A 42 8.84 -5.16 4.34
C VAL A 42 8.62 -4.69 2.90
N PHE A 43 7.69 -3.78 2.71
CA PHE A 43 7.49 -3.07 1.45
C PHE A 43 8.13 -1.69 1.55
N TYR A 44 9.07 -1.38 0.67
CA TYR A 44 9.68 -0.06 0.63
C TYR A 44 9.64 0.54 -0.76
N CYS A 45 9.30 1.83 -0.82
CA CYS A 45 9.09 2.57 -2.05
C CYS A 45 10.08 3.73 -2.13
N ASN A 46 10.97 3.66 -3.12
CA ASN A 46 12.00 4.65 -3.40
C ASN A 46 11.87 5.12 -4.87
N PRO A 47 10.96 6.09 -5.15
CA PRO A 47 10.71 6.58 -6.50
C PRO A 47 11.89 7.40 -7.04
N LYS A 48 12.11 7.37 -8.36
CA LYS A 48 13.24 8.08 -9.00
C LYS A 48 13.19 9.60 -8.82
N ARG A 49 11.99 10.18 -8.79
CA ARG A 49 11.78 11.64 -8.75
C ARG A 49 12.01 12.23 -7.36
N GLU A 50 11.72 11.48 -6.31
CA GLU A 50 11.80 11.91 -4.91
C GLU A 50 12.41 10.79 -4.07
N PRO A 51 13.69 10.46 -4.30
CA PRO A 51 14.31 9.34 -3.62
C PRO A 51 14.52 9.65 -2.13
N LEU A 52 14.31 8.65 -1.28
CA LEU A 52 14.65 8.70 0.13
C LEU A 52 15.99 8.00 0.35
N SER A 53 16.98 8.76 0.83
CA SER A 53 18.30 8.20 1.14
C SER A 53 18.22 7.26 2.34
N GLY A 54 18.86 6.10 2.24
CA GLY A 54 18.96 5.15 3.35
C GLY A 54 17.82 4.12 3.42
N LEU A 55 16.79 4.21 2.56
CA LEU A 55 15.64 3.30 2.58
C LEU A 55 16.06 1.82 2.40
N ASP A 56 17.01 1.56 1.48
CA ASP A 56 17.54 0.20 1.27
C ASP A 56 18.28 -0.32 2.51
N LYS A 57 19.01 0.56 3.22
CA LYS A 57 19.68 0.22 4.49
C LYS A 57 18.67 -0.04 5.59
N GLU A 58 17.66 0.81 5.72
CA GLU A 58 16.60 0.68 6.72
C GLU A 58 15.84 -0.65 6.55
N ALA A 59 15.45 -0.98 5.31
CA ALA A 59 14.83 -2.27 5.01
C ALA A 59 15.72 -3.46 5.39
N HIS A 60 17.03 -3.36 5.13
CA HIS A 60 18.01 -4.37 5.51
C HIS A 60 18.17 -4.49 7.04
N ASP A 61 18.35 -3.37 7.74
CA ASP A 61 18.47 -3.34 9.20
C ASP A 61 17.23 -3.93 9.88
N CYS A 62 16.03 -3.65 9.37
CA CYS A 62 14.79 -4.24 9.85
C CYS A 62 14.78 -5.77 9.70
N GLN A 63 15.31 -6.30 8.59
CA GLN A 63 15.41 -7.75 8.41
C GLN A 63 16.42 -8.38 9.36
N GLU A 64 17.59 -7.75 9.56
CA GLU A 64 18.64 -8.26 10.45
C GLU A 64 18.25 -8.21 11.94
N ALA A 65 17.34 -7.31 12.33
CA ALA A 65 16.83 -7.22 13.68
C ALA A 65 15.93 -8.42 14.09
N PHE A 66 15.45 -9.21 13.12
CA PHE A 66 14.62 -10.37 13.40
C PHE A 66 15.45 -11.62 13.77
N PRO A 67 14.90 -12.55 14.58
CA PRO A 67 15.58 -13.79 14.92
C PRO A 67 16.00 -14.62 13.70
N ARG A 68 17.10 -15.38 13.80
CA ARG A 68 17.72 -16.19 12.73
C ARG A 68 16.84 -17.30 12.09
N GLY A 69 15.56 -17.38 12.41
CA GLY A 69 14.59 -18.29 11.77
C GLY A 69 13.30 -17.61 11.31
N ALA A 70 13.19 -16.30 11.46
CA ALA A 70 12.00 -15.56 11.02
C ALA A 70 11.95 -15.48 9.50
N ASP A 71 10.76 -15.70 8.92
CA ASP A 71 10.50 -15.46 7.51
C ASP A 71 10.21 -13.97 7.30
N VAL A 72 11.27 -13.21 7.01
CA VAL A 72 11.19 -11.80 6.65
C VAL A 72 11.48 -11.63 5.17
N ARG A 73 10.57 -10.96 4.45
CA ARG A 73 10.73 -10.70 3.02
C ARG A 73 10.70 -9.22 2.72
N GLN A 74 11.67 -8.79 1.93
CA GLN A 74 11.74 -7.45 1.41
C GLN A 74 11.20 -7.37 -0.02
N LYS A 75 10.45 -6.31 -0.31
CA LYS A 75 9.96 -5.97 -1.64
C LYS A 75 10.15 -4.47 -1.89
N ARG A 76 10.86 -4.17 -2.97
CA ARG A 76 11.15 -2.80 -3.41
C ARG A 76 10.24 -2.42 -4.56
N ASN A 77 9.68 -1.21 -4.51
CA ASN A 77 9.11 -0.55 -5.70
C ASN A 77 8.02 -1.35 -6.43
N LEU A 78 7.15 -2.04 -5.67
CA LEU A 78 5.98 -2.70 -6.21
C LEU A 78 4.92 -1.70 -6.66
N ASP A 79 4.21 -2.06 -7.71
CA ASP A 79 2.92 -1.45 -7.99
C ASP A 79 1.80 -2.04 -7.10
N PRO A 80 0.59 -1.45 -7.09
CA PRO A 80 -0.50 -1.90 -6.24
C PRO A 80 -0.96 -3.34 -6.50
N GLU A 81 -0.97 -3.78 -7.76
CA GLU A 81 -1.40 -5.14 -8.11
C GLU A 81 -0.30 -6.14 -7.74
N GLU A 82 0.97 -5.80 -7.93
CA GLU A 82 2.10 -6.61 -7.49
C GLU A 82 2.12 -6.78 -5.95
N LEU A 83 1.77 -5.73 -5.19
CA LEU A 83 1.58 -5.85 -3.74
C LEU A 83 0.41 -6.79 -3.41
N ARG A 84 -0.71 -6.66 -4.12
CA ARG A 84 -1.87 -7.54 -3.93
C ARG A 84 -1.52 -9.00 -4.18
N GLU A 85 -0.81 -9.28 -5.27
CA GLU A 85 -0.34 -10.62 -5.61
C GLU A 85 0.59 -11.19 -4.53
N GLU A 86 1.50 -10.38 -3.99
CA GLU A 86 2.39 -10.80 -2.91
C GLU A 86 1.61 -11.16 -1.63
N LEU A 87 0.62 -10.35 -1.26
CA LEU A 87 -0.24 -10.61 -0.09
C LEU A 87 -1.10 -11.87 -0.27
N LEU A 88 -1.62 -12.09 -1.49
CA LEU A 88 -2.39 -13.30 -1.82
C LEU A 88 -1.52 -14.56 -1.83
N ALA A 89 -0.30 -14.45 -2.34
CA ALA A 89 0.61 -15.59 -2.44
C ALA A 89 1.00 -16.14 -1.07
N ARG A 90 1.31 -15.26 -0.12
CA ARG A 90 1.59 -15.65 1.28
C ARG A 90 1.40 -14.45 2.22
N PRO A 91 0.26 -14.33 2.90
CA PRO A 91 0.02 -13.18 3.75
C PRO A 91 0.95 -13.18 4.97
N PRO A 92 1.40 -12.00 5.41
CA PRO A 92 2.27 -11.89 6.57
C PRO A 92 1.48 -11.65 7.86
N ARG A 93 2.14 -11.88 9.00
CA ARG A 93 1.65 -11.47 10.33
C ARG A 93 1.83 -9.98 10.59
N ALA A 94 2.94 -9.43 10.08
CA ALA A 94 3.23 -8.01 10.12
C ALA A 94 3.54 -7.46 8.73
N PHE A 95 3.12 -6.23 8.48
CA PHE A 95 3.43 -5.48 7.28
C PHE A 95 4.12 -4.17 7.66
N LEU A 96 5.29 -3.91 7.08
CA LEU A 96 6.04 -2.67 7.26
C LEU A 96 6.12 -1.95 5.91
N PHE A 97 5.57 -0.75 5.86
CA PHE A 97 5.81 0.19 4.77
C PHE A 97 6.94 1.16 5.14
N LEU A 98 7.90 1.36 4.25
CA LEU A 98 8.91 2.41 4.32
C LEU A 98 8.80 3.29 3.07
N GLY A 99 8.54 4.58 3.24
CA GLY A 99 8.55 5.51 2.11
C GLY A 99 7.63 6.71 2.29
N HIS A 100 7.31 7.37 1.16
CA HIS A 100 6.36 8.48 1.16
C HIS A 100 4.93 7.99 1.43
N ALA A 101 4.31 8.47 2.49
CA ALA A 101 2.90 8.21 2.82
C ALA A 101 2.00 9.45 2.62
N ASN A 102 2.55 10.52 2.06
CA ASN A 102 1.90 11.79 1.77
C ASN A 102 1.73 12.04 0.26
N ALA A 103 1.83 11.00 -0.58
CA ALA A 103 1.59 11.15 -2.01
C ALA A 103 0.14 11.61 -2.24
N ALA A 104 -0.04 12.73 -2.94
CA ALA A 104 -1.36 13.33 -3.09
C ALA A 104 -2.19 12.63 -4.19
N LEU A 105 -3.33 12.06 -3.81
CA LEU A 105 -4.34 11.54 -4.75
C LEU A 105 -5.68 12.21 -4.49
N ASN A 106 -6.12 13.06 -5.42
CA ASN A 106 -7.34 13.87 -5.28
C ASN A 106 -7.39 14.69 -3.97
N GLY A 107 -6.24 15.22 -3.54
CA GLY A 107 -6.13 16.02 -2.32
C GLY A 107 -6.13 15.22 -1.02
N LYS A 108 -6.00 13.88 -1.07
CA LYS A 108 -5.80 13.04 0.11
C LYS A 108 -4.41 12.38 0.09
N PRO A 109 -3.68 12.35 1.22
CA PRO A 109 -2.41 11.63 1.31
C PRO A 109 -2.64 10.12 1.21
N THR A 110 -1.71 9.42 0.57
CA THR A 110 -1.68 7.96 0.44
C THR A 110 -0.23 7.47 0.29
N LEU A 111 -0.03 6.16 0.34
CA LEU A 111 1.28 5.57 0.07
C LEU A 111 1.68 5.79 -1.39
N ALA A 112 2.94 6.16 -1.58
CA ALA A 112 3.60 6.10 -2.86
C ALA A 112 3.84 4.64 -3.26
N PHE A 113 3.47 4.30 -4.49
CA PHE A 113 3.90 3.09 -5.19
C PHE A 113 4.74 3.50 -6.39
N THR A 114 5.44 2.55 -6.99
CA THR A 114 6.10 2.78 -8.29
C THR A 114 5.71 1.70 -9.26
N ASN A 115 5.45 2.08 -10.51
CA ASN A 115 5.38 1.09 -11.58
C ASN A 115 6.79 0.59 -11.96
N ARG A 116 6.85 -0.36 -12.90
CA ARG A 116 8.11 -0.93 -13.42
C ARG A 116 9.04 0.10 -14.08
N ASP A 117 8.49 1.20 -14.56
CA ASP A 117 9.27 2.30 -15.15
C ASP A 117 9.89 3.21 -14.06
N GLY A 118 9.44 3.06 -12.81
CA GLY A 118 9.85 3.85 -11.66
C GLY A 118 9.04 5.13 -11.46
N ASP A 119 7.92 5.25 -12.17
CA ASP A 119 6.97 6.36 -12.03
C ASP A 119 6.07 6.14 -10.82
N LEU A 120 5.71 7.25 -10.17
CA LEU A 120 4.83 7.24 -9.02
C LEU A 120 3.42 6.79 -9.40
N VAL A 121 2.92 5.77 -8.71
CA VAL A 121 1.54 5.31 -8.77
C VAL A 121 0.90 5.50 -7.40
N THR A 122 -0.36 5.92 -7.37
CA THR A 122 -1.08 6.18 -6.11
C THR A 122 -2.36 5.36 -6.06
N VAL A 123 -2.68 4.82 -4.89
CA VAL A 123 -3.91 4.07 -4.62
C VAL A 123 -4.78 4.88 -3.68
N LYS A 124 -6.11 4.84 -3.85
CA LYS A 124 -7.01 5.49 -2.90
C LYS A 124 -6.82 4.87 -1.51
N PRO A 125 -6.70 5.66 -0.43
CA PRO A 125 -6.52 5.14 0.93
C PRO A 125 -7.51 4.04 1.30
N ASP A 126 -8.80 4.20 0.98
CA ASP A 126 -9.82 3.20 1.27
C ASP A 126 -9.62 1.86 0.53
N VAL A 127 -9.03 1.90 -0.68
CA VAL A 127 -8.73 0.68 -1.44
C VAL A 127 -7.57 -0.05 -0.78
N LEU A 128 -6.52 0.67 -0.38
CA LEU A 128 -5.37 0.10 0.31
C LEU A 128 -5.76 -0.46 1.69
N ALA A 129 -6.58 0.27 2.45
CA ALA A 129 -7.10 -0.18 3.73
C ALA A 129 -7.90 -1.47 3.60
N ARG A 130 -8.80 -1.58 2.61
CA ARG A 130 -9.54 -2.82 2.34
C ARG A 130 -8.62 -3.96 1.89
N MET A 131 -7.62 -3.66 1.08
CA MET A 131 -6.65 -4.66 0.61
C MET A 131 -5.88 -5.29 1.78
N LEU A 132 -5.39 -4.48 2.72
CA LEU A 132 -4.71 -4.97 3.92
C LEU A 132 -5.71 -5.64 4.89
N GLY A 133 -6.85 -5.02 5.13
CA GLY A 133 -7.89 -5.51 6.04
C GLY A 133 -8.48 -6.87 5.64
N ALA A 134 -8.47 -7.21 4.35
CA ALA A 134 -8.87 -8.53 3.86
C ALA A 134 -8.03 -9.69 4.45
N PHE A 135 -6.80 -9.40 4.89
CA PHE A 135 -5.91 -10.38 5.52
C PHE A 135 -5.87 -10.25 7.04
N SER A 136 -6.72 -9.42 7.65
CA SER A 136 -6.73 -9.22 9.09
C SER A 136 -7.41 -10.38 9.85
N PRO A 137 -7.13 -10.54 11.17
CA PRO A 137 -7.82 -11.49 12.03
C PRO A 137 -9.35 -11.34 12.01
N ALA A 138 -9.87 -10.13 11.86
CA ALA A 138 -11.31 -9.89 11.74
C ALA A 138 -11.94 -10.53 10.49
N GLN A 139 -11.13 -10.85 9.47
CA GLN A 139 -11.52 -11.55 8.24
C GLN A 139 -10.97 -12.99 8.18
N GLY A 140 -10.44 -13.50 9.30
CA GLY A 140 -9.82 -14.83 9.37
C GLY A 140 -8.42 -14.93 8.76
N GLY A 141 -7.78 -13.80 8.46
CA GLY A 141 -6.39 -13.75 7.99
C GLY A 141 -5.36 -13.49 9.11
N PRO A 142 -4.06 -13.56 8.81
CA PRO A 142 -3.00 -13.52 9.82
C PRO A 142 -2.44 -12.12 10.13
N LEU A 143 -2.85 -11.06 9.41
CA LEU A 143 -2.23 -9.74 9.50
C LEU A 143 -2.62 -9.00 10.79
N GLU A 144 -1.77 -9.12 11.79
CA GLU A 144 -1.95 -8.57 13.14
C GLU A 144 -1.41 -7.13 13.25
N LEU A 145 -0.36 -6.79 12.51
CA LEU A 145 0.33 -5.50 12.62
C LEU A 145 0.56 -4.84 11.26
N VAL A 146 0.22 -3.56 11.15
CA VAL A 146 0.63 -2.69 10.03
C VAL A 146 1.43 -1.52 10.58
N PHE A 147 2.64 -1.32 10.07
CA PHE A 147 3.50 -0.19 10.38
C PHE A 147 3.65 0.67 9.13
N LEU A 148 3.14 1.90 9.16
CA LEU A 148 3.21 2.89 8.10
C LEU A 148 4.32 3.90 8.41
N ASN A 149 5.58 3.54 8.11
CA ASN A 149 6.71 4.43 8.32
C ASN A 149 6.82 5.44 7.16
N GLY A 150 5.96 6.44 7.22
CA GLY A 150 5.92 7.54 6.26
C GLY A 150 5.12 8.71 6.82
N CYS A 151 5.46 9.92 6.37
CA CYS A 151 4.84 11.16 6.82
C CYS A 151 3.33 11.20 6.54
N GLU A 152 2.57 11.87 7.41
CA GLU A 152 1.13 12.12 7.28
C GLU A 152 0.27 10.86 7.08
N SER A 153 0.66 9.74 7.69
CA SER A 153 0.02 8.44 7.51
C SER A 153 -1.20 8.19 8.42
N VAL A 154 -1.56 9.13 9.30
CA VAL A 154 -2.65 8.97 10.30
C VAL A 154 -3.98 8.55 9.67
N ALA A 155 -4.47 9.31 8.69
CA ALA A 155 -5.78 9.04 8.09
C ALA A 155 -5.83 7.67 7.39
N LEU A 156 -4.72 7.23 6.80
CA LEU A 156 -4.60 5.90 6.24
C LEU A 156 -4.53 4.84 7.35
N GLY A 157 -3.79 5.10 8.43
CA GLY A 157 -3.69 4.21 9.58
C GLY A 157 -5.04 3.94 10.22
N GLU A 158 -5.85 4.97 10.44
CA GLU A 158 -7.23 4.86 10.92
C GLU A 158 -8.09 4.00 9.98
N ALA A 159 -7.97 4.21 8.67
CA ALA A 159 -8.72 3.44 7.69
C ALA A 159 -8.32 1.95 7.71
N VAL A 160 -7.03 1.64 7.84
CA VAL A 160 -6.52 0.26 7.96
C VAL A 160 -7.01 -0.40 9.24
N HIS A 161 -6.99 0.33 10.36
CA HIS A 161 -7.50 -0.18 11.63
C HIS A 161 -9.01 -0.48 11.54
N LYS A 162 -9.79 0.45 11.00
CA LYS A 162 -11.23 0.26 10.75
C LYS A 162 -11.53 -0.90 9.80
N ALA A 163 -10.60 -1.25 8.92
CA ALA A 163 -10.72 -2.39 8.02
C ALA A 163 -10.44 -3.75 8.70
N GLY A 164 -10.06 -3.77 9.98
CA GLY A 164 -9.97 -4.97 10.81
C GLY A 164 -8.57 -5.32 11.32
N VAL A 165 -7.53 -4.58 10.93
CA VAL A 165 -6.16 -4.80 11.43
C VAL A 165 -6.07 -4.31 12.89
N PRO A 166 -5.69 -5.16 13.85
CA PRO A 166 -5.81 -4.80 15.27
C PRO A 166 -4.77 -3.78 15.71
N PHE A 167 -3.53 -3.85 15.19
CA PHE A 167 -2.47 -2.91 15.55
C PHE A 167 -1.98 -2.15 14.32
N VAL A 168 -2.04 -0.82 14.39
CA VAL A 168 -1.53 0.07 13.34
C VAL A 168 -0.63 1.13 13.95
N VAL A 169 0.60 1.23 13.45
CA VAL A 169 1.57 2.28 13.80
C VAL A 169 1.69 3.23 12.62
N CYS A 170 1.52 4.54 12.85
CA CYS A 170 1.52 5.57 11.81
C CYS A 170 1.92 6.91 12.41
N TRP A 171 2.40 7.84 11.56
CA TRP A 171 2.95 9.12 12.00
C TRP A 171 2.04 10.32 11.74
N GLU A 172 1.83 11.08 12.81
CA GLU A 172 1.33 12.45 12.78
C GLU A 172 2.52 13.40 12.66
N THR A 173 2.94 13.70 11.43
CA THR A 173 4.03 14.65 11.16
C THR A 173 3.46 16.02 10.82
N LEU A 174 4.01 17.08 11.41
CA LEU A 174 3.69 18.46 11.05
C LEU A 174 4.34 18.81 9.69
N VAL A 175 3.61 19.57 8.87
CA VAL A 175 4.08 20.11 7.58
C VAL A 175 4.72 21.48 7.77
#